data_AF-A0A376RJY3-F1
#
_entry.id   AF-A0A376RJY3-F1
#
_cell.length_a   1.000
_cell.length_b   1.000
_cell.length_c   1.000
_cell.angle_alpha   90.00
_cell.angle_beta   90.00
_cell.angle_gamma   90.00
#
_symmetry.space_group_name_H-M   'P 1'
#
loop_
_entity.id
_entity.type
_entity.pdbx_description
1 polymer ?
#
loop_
_entity_poly.entity_id
_entity_poly.type
_entity_poly.pdbx_seq_one_letter_code
_entity_poly.pdbx_strand_id
1 'polypeptide(L)'
;MIVVIENFMTSSAKYADILLPDLMTVEQEDIIPNDYAGNMGYLIFLQPVTSEKFERKPIYWILSEVAKRLGPDVYQKFTEGRTQEQWLQHLYAKMLAKDPALPSYDELKKMGIYKRKDPNGHFVAYKHFVTTPRQIHLKHLPVRLKFIPASWRNCPYLGTGKDEVISPLPVYASTFEGWDSPERRTSHCNCLVSITNPVLTRPTATLMS
;
A
#
# COMPACT_ATOMS: atom_id res chain seq x y z
N MET A 1 11.32 -14.40 -18.90
CA MET A 1 12.13 -14.38 -17.68
C MET A 1 11.39 -13.61 -16.61
N ILE A 2 11.02 -14.27 -15.52
CA ILE A 2 10.31 -13.75 -14.35
C ILE A 2 11.21 -13.97 -13.13
N VAL A 3 11.49 -12.90 -12.40
CA VAL A 3 12.30 -12.92 -11.18
C VAL A 3 11.41 -12.58 -10.00
N VAL A 4 11.48 -13.35 -8.92
CA VAL A 4 10.71 -13.15 -7.70
C VAL A 4 11.65 -13.09 -6.50
N ILE A 5 11.50 -12.06 -5.67
CA ILE A 5 12.13 -11.93 -4.35
C ILE A 5 11.03 -12.14 -3.32
N GLU A 6 11.16 -13.15 -2.46
CA GLU A 6 10.06 -13.56 -1.59
C GLU A 6 10.55 -14.31 -0.34
N ASN A 7 9.77 -14.27 0.73
CA ASN A 7 10.07 -14.99 1.98
C ASN A 7 9.57 -16.44 1.97
N PHE A 8 8.47 -16.71 1.25
CA PHE A 8 7.77 -18.01 1.22
C PHE A 8 7.49 -18.49 -0.21
N MET A 9 7.27 -19.80 -0.40
CA MET A 9 6.89 -20.35 -1.71
C MET A 9 5.41 -20.08 -2.03
N THR A 10 5.09 -18.82 -2.37
CA THR A 10 3.76 -18.37 -2.77
C THR A 10 3.35 -18.93 -4.15
N SER A 11 2.07 -18.87 -4.52
CA SER A 11 1.61 -19.32 -5.84
C SER A 11 2.34 -18.60 -6.97
N SER A 12 2.61 -17.30 -6.84
CA SER A 12 3.39 -16.53 -7.82
C SER A 12 4.85 -16.97 -7.88
N ALA A 13 5.48 -17.24 -6.72
CA ALA A 13 6.86 -17.71 -6.67
C ALA A 13 7.08 -19.05 -7.39
N LYS A 14 6.06 -19.93 -7.44
CA LYS A 14 6.13 -21.21 -8.17
C LYS A 14 6.25 -21.06 -9.69
N TYR A 15 5.87 -19.91 -10.24
CA TYR A 15 5.98 -19.61 -11.67
C TYR A 15 7.23 -18.77 -12.00
N ALA A 16 8.13 -18.55 -11.04
CA ALA A 16 9.34 -17.76 -11.26
C ALA A 16 10.40 -18.58 -12.02
N ASP A 17 11.10 -17.94 -12.97
CA ASP A 17 12.31 -18.51 -13.58
C ASP A 17 13.49 -18.42 -12.61
N ILE A 18 13.55 -17.36 -11.80
CA ILE A 18 14.56 -17.14 -10.76
C ILE A 18 13.86 -16.73 -9.46
N LEU A 19 14.16 -17.45 -8.38
CA LEU A 19 13.66 -17.17 -7.04
C LEU A 19 14.80 -16.79 -6.10
N LEU A 20 14.71 -15.62 -5.47
CA LEU A 20 15.71 -15.11 -4.53
C LEU A 20 15.07 -15.00 -3.14
N PRO A 21 15.55 -15.75 -2.13
CA PRO A 21 14.85 -15.86 -0.87
C PRO A 21 15.27 -14.75 0.11
N ASP A 22 14.30 -13.95 0.55
CA ASP A 22 14.52 -12.78 1.44
C ASP A 22 14.33 -13.13 2.93
N LEU A 23 14.88 -12.29 3.80
CA LEU A 23 14.66 -12.34 5.24
C LEU A 23 13.30 -11.78 5.63
N MET A 24 12.65 -12.41 6.60
CA MET A 24 11.46 -11.84 7.22
C MET A 24 11.84 -10.64 8.08
N THR A 25 10.86 -9.77 8.36
CA THR A 25 11.07 -8.62 9.26
C THR A 25 11.65 -9.06 10.63
N VAL A 26 11.22 -10.20 11.16
CA VAL A 26 11.72 -10.75 12.45
C VAL A 26 13.17 -11.24 12.44
N GLU A 27 13.83 -11.24 11.28
CA GLU A 27 15.20 -11.73 11.06
C GLU A 27 16.21 -10.61 10.82
N GLN A 28 15.75 -9.36 10.79
CA GLN A 28 16.58 -8.20 10.49
C GLN A 28 16.20 -6.98 11.34
N GLU A 29 17.11 -6.01 11.41
CA GLU A 29 16.82 -4.71 12.02
C GLU A 29 16.05 -3.82 11.06
N ASP A 30 15.04 -3.12 11.56
CA ASP A 30 14.28 -2.13 10.82
C ASP A 30 13.64 -1.10 11.76
N ILE A 31 13.29 0.08 11.23
CA ILE A 31 12.58 1.13 11.95
C ILE A 31 11.22 1.32 11.29
N ILE A 32 10.17 0.91 11.99
CA ILE A 32 8.80 0.93 11.48
C ILE A 32 8.08 2.14 12.12
N PRO A 33 7.89 3.25 11.37
CA PRO A 33 7.03 4.33 11.82
C PRO A 33 5.58 3.85 11.85
N ASN A 34 4.81 4.42 12.77
CA ASN A 34 3.37 4.19 12.87
C ASN A 34 2.66 4.27 11.51
N ASP A 35 1.81 3.27 11.22
CA ASP A 35 0.79 3.39 10.20
C ASP A 35 -0.59 3.47 10.87
N TYR A 36 -1.27 4.62 10.73
CA TYR A 36 -2.66 4.87 11.11
C TYR A 36 -3.13 4.44 12.52
N ALA A 37 -2.38 4.71 13.60
CA ALA A 37 -2.80 4.36 14.95
C ALA A 37 -3.58 5.47 15.68
N GLY A 38 -4.78 5.81 15.20
CA GLY A 38 -5.76 6.65 15.92
C GLY A 38 -5.13 7.82 16.70
N ASN A 39 -5.30 7.84 18.03
CA ASN A 39 -4.76 8.90 18.91
C ASN A 39 -3.39 8.57 19.53
N MET A 40 -2.68 7.54 19.06
CA MET A 40 -1.43 7.11 19.65
C MET A 40 -0.38 6.81 18.57
N GLY A 41 0.53 7.75 18.38
CA GLY A 41 1.74 7.51 17.59
C GLY A 41 2.65 6.50 18.29
N TYR A 42 3.31 5.66 17.51
CA TYR A 42 4.38 4.80 17.99
C TYR A 42 5.49 4.66 16.95
N LEU A 43 6.69 4.35 17.40
CA LEU A 43 7.83 4.03 16.56
C LEU A 43 8.41 2.73 17.09
N ILE A 44 8.55 1.74 16.21
CA ILE A 44 9.09 0.43 16.59
C ILE A 44 10.48 0.32 15.99
N PHE A 45 11.46 0.04 16.85
CA PHE A 45 12.77 -0.45 16.44
C PHE A 45 12.73 -1.97 16.49
N LEU A 46 12.68 -2.59 15.33
CA LEU A 46 12.68 -4.03 15.20
C LEU A 46 14.12 -4.54 15.33
N GLN A 47 14.30 -5.55 16.15
CA GLN A 47 15.56 -6.26 16.29
C GLN A 47 15.34 -7.73 15.90
N PRO A 48 16.34 -8.39 15.30
CA PRO A 48 16.21 -9.78 14.88
C PRO A 48 15.93 -10.67 16.11
N VAL A 49 14.78 -11.35 16.08
CA VAL A 49 14.38 -12.32 17.11
C VAL A 49 14.99 -13.69 16.82
N THR A 50 15.29 -13.95 15.55
CA THR A 50 15.93 -15.19 15.09
C THR A 50 16.99 -14.84 14.04
N SER A 51 17.99 -15.71 13.89
CA SER A 51 19.06 -15.50 12.92
C SER A 51 18.57 -15.77 11.49
N GLU A 52 19.33 -15.29 10.51
CA GLU A 52 19.19 -15.73 9.11
C GLU A 52 19.21 -17.27 9.07
N LYS A 53 18.23 -17.87 8.39
CA LYS A 53 18.18 -19.33 8.20
C LYS A 53 18.42 -19.67 6.75
N PHE A 54 19.16 -20.75 6.52
CA PHE A 54 19.52 -21.25 5.18
C PHE A 54 20.30 -20.18 4.40
N GLU A 55 20.04 -20.06 3.10
CA GLU A 55 20.75 -19.17 2.17
C GLU A 55 20.05 -17.81 2.01
N ARG A 56 19.10 -17.49 2.89
CA ARG A 56 18.33 -16.24 2.81
C ARG A 56 19.21 -15.04 3.07
N LYS A 57 18.97 -13.97 2.32
CA LYS A 57 19.70 -12.70 2.44
C LYS A 57 18.73 -11.53 2.41
N PRO A 58 19.00 -10.45 3.17
CA PRO A 58 18.11 -9.31 3.18
C PRO A 58 18.05 -8.67 1.79
N ILE A 59 16.89 -8.14 1.41
CA ILE A 59 16.67 -7.50 0.11
C ILE A 59 17.71 -6.41 -0.21
N TYR A 60 18.17 -5.65 0.79
CA TYR A 60 19.22 -4.66 0.58
C TYR A 60 20.53 -5.30 0.09
N TRP A 61 20.90 -6.45 0.65
CA TRP A 61 22.08 -7.21 0.21
C TRP A 61 21.88 -7.74 -1.21
N ILE A 62 20.72 -8.33 -1.50
CA ILE A 62 20.40 -8.87 -2.83
C ILE A 62 20.52 -7.78 -3.89
N LEU A 63 19.89 -6.64 -3.68
CA LEU A 63 19.91 -5.52 -4.63
C LEU A 63 21.30 -4.86 -4.70
N SER A 64 22.04 -4.82 -3.60
CA SER A 64 23.44 -4.38 -3.60
C SER A 64 24.31 -5.26 -4.49
N GLU A 65 24.15 -6.59 -4.42
CA GLU A 65 24.89 -7.55 -5.25
C GLU A 65 24.50 -7.48 -6.73
N VAL A 66 23.23 -7.23 -7.03
CA VAL A 66 22.77 -6.94 -8.40
C VAL A 66 23.42 -5.65 -8.90
N ALA A 67 23.39 -4.58 -8.09
CA ALA A 67 23.99 -3.30 -8.45
C ALA A 67 25.51 -3.41 -8.71
N LYS A 68 26.24 -4.21 -7.91
CA LYS A 68 27.67 -4.53 -8.17
C LYS A 68 27.90 -5.12 -9.54
N ARG A 69 27.04 -6.05 -9.98
CA ARG A 69 27.15 -6.73 -11.28
C ARG A 69 26.78 -5.82 -12.46
N LEU A 70 25.93 -4.81 -12.23
CA LEU A 70 25.59 -3.80 -13.23
C LEU A 70 26.69 -2.74 -13.41
N GLY A 71 27.59 -2.60 -12.44
CA GLY A 71 28.80 -1.79 -12.55
C GLY A 71 29.09 -0.93 -11.30
N PRO A 72 30.35 -0.46 -11.14
CA PRO A 72 30.77 0.29 -9.95
C PRO A 72 29.98 1.58 -9.73
N ASP A 73 29.63 2.29 -10.81
CA ASP A 73 28.83 3.52 -10.73
C ASP A 73 27.40 3.27 -10.23
N VAL A 74 26.79 2.15 -10.64
CA VAL A 74 25.44 1.76 -10.21
C VAL A 74 25.48 1.35 -8.74
N TYR A 75 26.47 0.54 -8.36
CA TYR A 75 26.67 0.15 -6.97
C TYR A 75 26.86 1.34 -6.04
N GLN A 76 27.68 2.30 -6.43
CA GLN A 76 27.93 3.50 -5.63
C GLN A 76 26.67 4.37 -5.52
N LYS A 77 25.91 4.54 -6.61
CA LYS A 77 24.64 5.30 -6.58
C LYS A 77 23.57 4.62 -5.74
N PHE A 78 23.52 3.28 -5.77
CA PHE A 78 22.53 2.52 -5.01
C PHE A 78 22.84 2.50 -3.52
N THR A 79 24.09 2.17 -3.15
CA THR A 79 24.47 2.01 -1.73
C THR A 79 24.81 3.32 -1.06
N GLU A 80 25.25 4.33 -1.82
CA GLU A 80 25.89 5.55 -1.32
C GLU A 80 27.04 5.27 -0.33
N GLY A 81 27.68 4.10 -0.45
CA GLY A 81 28.72 3.64 0.47
C GLY A 81 28.21 3.25 1.87
N ARG A 82 26.90 3.09 2.07
CA ARG A 82 26.29 2.70 3.35
C ARG A 82 25.91 1.22 3.39
N THR A 83 26.04 0.60 4.55
CA THR A 83 25.41 -0.69 4.87
C THR A 83 23.93 -0.50 5.24
N GLN A 84 23.15 -1.58 5.33
CA GLN A 84 21.75 -1.51 5.78
C GLN A 84 21.63 -0.86 7.17
N GLU A 85 22.50 -1.23 8.11
CA GLU A 85 22.53 -0.62 9.45
C GLU A 85 22.83 0.89 9.41
N GLN A 86 23.80 1.29 8.57
CA GLN A 86 24.13 2.71 8.40
C GLN A 86 22.99 3.49 7.73
N TRP A 87 22.19 2.84 6.87
CA TRP A 87 20.97 3.42 6.35
C TRP A 87 19.94 3.67 7.45
N LEU A 88 19.74 2.73 8.37
CA LEU A 88 18.83 2.93 9.52
C LEU A 88 19.28 4.12 10.38
N GLN A 89 20.56 4.21 10.70
CA GLN A 89 21.12 5.34 11.47
C GLN A 89 20.92 6.68 10.73
N HIS A 90 21.21 6.72 9.43
CA HIS A 90 21.06 7.92 8.60
C HIS A 90 19.61 8.39 8.48
N LEU A 91 18.69 7.46 8.24
CA LEU A 91 17.26 7.76 8.17
C LEU A 91 16.71 8.19 9.53
N TYR A 92 17.15 7.55 10.61
CA TYR A 92 16.77 7.94 11.96
C TYR A 92 17.27 9.34 12.32
N ALA A 93 18.52 9.68 11.98
CA ALA A 93 19.06 11.03 12.20
C ALA A 93 18.22 12.10 11.48
N LYS A 94 17.73 11.82 10.27
CA LYS A 94 16.79 12.71 9.56
C LYS A 94 15.43 12.84 10.27
N MET A 95 14.94 11.78 10.91
CA MET A 95 13.73 11.84 11.73
C MET A 95 13.94 12.67 12.99
N LEU A 96 15.04 12.44 13.72
CA LEU A 96 15.40 13.17 14.93
C LEU A 96 15.59 14.67 14.66
N ALA A 97 16.15 15.04 13.51
CA ALA A 97 16.27 16.44 13.10
C ALA A 97 14.90 17.12 12.87
N LYS A 98 13.88 16.36 12.47
CA LYS A 98 12.50 16.87 12.29
C LYS A 98 11.72 16.91 13.60
N ASP A 99 11.99 15.97 14.52
CA ASP A 99 11.34 15.84 15.82
C ASP A 99 12.38 15.60 16.92
N PRO A 100 12.92 16.68 17.52
CA PRO A 100 13.95 16.59 18.55
C PRO A 100 13.50 15.94 19.87
N ALA A 101 12.21 15.68 20.05
CA ALA A 101 11.70 15.00 21.23
C ALA A 101 11.83 13.47 21.12
N LEU A 102 12.22 12.94 19.96
CA LEU A 102 12.48 11.52 19.80
C LEU A 102 13.69 11.11 20.64
N PRO A 103 13.72 9.87 21.17
CA PRO A 103 14.90 9.36 21.88
C PRO A 103 16.13 9.32 20.95
N SER A 104 17.33 9.19 21.50
CA SER A 104 18.50 8.86 20.67
C SER A 104 18.36 7.48 20.01
N TYR A 105 19.19 7.20 19.00
CA TYR A 105 19.13 5.91 18.27
C TYR A 105 19.33 4.71 19.22
N ASP A 106 20.32 4.79 20.09
CA ASP A 106 20.65 3.72 21.04
C ASP A 106 19.57 3.55 22.11
N GLU A 107 18.98 4.66 22.58
CA GLU A 107 17.85 4.62 23.49
C GLU A 107 16.63 3.97 22.83
N LEU A 108 16.30 4.36 21.60
CA LEU A 108 15.19 3.76 20.86
C LEU A 108 15.42 2.25 20.66
N LYS A 109 16.63 1.86 20.24
CA LYS A 109 17.01 0.47 20.06
C LYS A 109 16.87 -0.34 21.35
N LYS A 110 17.26 0.23 22.50
CA LYS A 110 17.10 -0.39 23.81
C LYS A 110 15.64 -0.46 24.27
N MET A 111 14.83 0.55 23.96
CA MET A 111 13.40 0.59 24.31
C MET A 111 12.57 -0.39 23.45
N GLY A 112 12.97 -0.59 22.19
CA GLY A 112 12.26 -1.38 21.19
C GLY A 112 11.00 -0.69 20.66
N ILE A 113 10.17 -0.13 21.54
CA ILE A 113 8.94 0.58 21.16
C ILE A 113 8.84 1.92 21.88
N TYR A 114 8.74 2.99 21.10
CA TYR A 114 8.44 4.33 21.57
C TYR A 114 6.97 4.65 21.30
N LYS A 115 6.26 5.25 22.27
CA LYS A 115 4.83 5.59 22.14
C LYS A 115 4.59 7.03 22.57
N ARG A 116 3.72 7.73 21.84
CA ARG A 116 3.21 9.06 22.19
C ARG A 116 1.70 9.09 22.01
N LYS A 117 1.00 9.65 22.99
CA LYS A 117 -0.41 10.00 22.84
C LYS A 117 -0.51 11.36 22.14
N ASP A 118 -1.53 11.53 21.31
CA ASP A 118 -1.86 12.83 20.75
C ASP A 118 -2.21 13.78 21.90
N PRO A 119 -1.49 14.91 22.06
CA PRO A 119 -1.81 15.90 23.09
C PRO A 119 -3.21 16.50 22.92
N ASN A 120 -3.77 16.50 21.71
CA ASN A 120 -5.11 17.02 21.41
C ASN A 120 -6.22 15.98 21.66
N GLY A 121 -5.86 14.75 22.05
CA GLY A 121 -6.81 13.69 22.37
C GLY A 121 -7.52 13.11 21.15
N HIS A 122 -8.80 12.76 21.30
CA HIS A 122 -9.53 12.04 20.25
C HIS A 122 -10.01 12.93 19.13
N PHE A 123 -9.44 12.72 17.93
CA PHE A 123 -9.89 13.39 16.73
C PHE A 123 -11.20 12.78 16.20
N VAL A 124 -12.26 13.57 16.20
CA VAL A 124 -13.56 13.19 15.61
C VAL A 124 -13.65 13.82 14.23
N ALA A 125 -13.53 12.99 13.19
CA ALA A 125 -13.68 13.43 11.81
C ALA A 125 -15.02 14.15 11.59
N TYR A 126 -15.00 15.25 10.84
CA TYR A 126 -16.17 16.09 10.53
C TYR A 126 -16.92 16.71 11.73
N LYS A 127 -16.40 16.64 12.97
CA LYS A 127 -17.06 17.25 14.14
C LYS A 127 -17.42 18.72 13.91
N HIS A 128 -16.45 19.51 13.43
CA HIS A 128 -16.67 20.93 13.16
C HIS A 128 -17.70 21.17 12.04
N PHE A 129 -17.82 20.27 11.06
CA PHE A 129 -18.84 20.38 10.01
C PHE A 129 -20.25 20.15 10.57
N VAL A 130 -20.39 19.20 11.50
CA VAL A 130 -21.67 18.94 12.18
C VAL A 130 -22.03 20.08 13.14
N THR A 131 -21.08 20.56 13.95
CA THR A 131 -21.35 21.57 14.98
C THR A 131 -21.44 22.99 14.41
N THR A 132 -20.74 23.28 13.31
CA THR A 132 -20.64 24.63 12.74
C THR A 132 -20.64 24.60 11.21
N PRO A 133 -21.73 24.12 10.59
CA PRO A 133 -21.77 23.85 9.14
C PRO A 133 -21.53 25.09 8.27
N ARG A 134 -21.92 26.28 8.73
CA ARG A 134 -21.82 27.52 7.94
C ARG A 134 -20.39 28.03 7.75
N GLN A 135 -19.43 27.58 8.56
CA GLN A 135 -18.05 28.10 8.55
C GLN A 135 -17.07 27.24 7.73
N ILE A 136 -17.46 26.03 7.33
CA ILE A 136 -16.53 25.10 6.66
C ILE A 136 -16.91 24.94 5.20
N HIS A 137 -16.11 25.56 4.33
CA HIS A 137 -16.11 25.22 2.91
C HIS A 137 -15.28 23.95 2.71
N LEU A 138 -15.92 22.84 2.35
CA LEU A 138 -15.20 21.73 1.74
C LEU A 138 -14.76 22.20 0.34
N LYS A 139 -13.48 22.01 -0.01
CA LYS A 139 -12.87 22.55 -1.26
C LYS A 139 -13.68 22.27 -2.54
N HIS A 140 -14.55 21.26 -2.53
CA HIS A 140 -15.36 20.87 -3.70
C HIS A 140 -16.87 20.77 -3.44
N LEU A 141 -17.35 21.09 -2.22
CA LEU A 141 -18.77 20.98 -1.88
C LEU A 141 -19.23 22.22 -1.09
N PRO A 142 -20.29 22.91 -1.53
CA PRO A 142 -20.88 23.97 -0.73
C PRO A 142 -21.41 23.40 0.60
N VAL A 143 -21.69 24.29 1.55
CA VAL A 143 -22.14 24.08 2.93
C VAL A 143 -23.18 22.96 3.16
N ARG A 144 -23.92 22.53 2.13
CA ARG A 144 -24.75 21.33 2.14
C ARG A 144 -24.10 20.25 1.27
N LEU A 145 -24.00 19.03 1.81
CA LEU A 145 -23.65 17.83 1.06
C LEU A 145 -24.55 17.75 -0.18
N LYS A 146 -24.02 18.15 -1.35
CA LYS A 146 -24.77 18.09 -2.60
C LYS A 146 -24.72 16.64 -3.05
N PHE A 147 -25.90 16.03 -3.14
CA PHE A 147 -26.04 14.70 -3.74
C PHE A 147 -25.61 14.67 -5.21
N ILE A 148 -25.68 15.82 -5.90
CA ILE A 148 -25.17 16.00 -7.26
C ILE A 148 -24.14 17.15 -7.29
N PRO A 149 -22.84 16.85 -7.50
CA PRO A 149 -21.84 17.87 -7.79
C PRO A 149 -22.24 18.69 -9.02
N ALA A 150 -22.00 20.01 -9.00
CA ALA A 150 -22.41 20.88 -10.11
C ALA A 150 -21.74 20.49 -11.44
N SER A 151 -20.51 19.97 -11.40
CA SER A 151 -19.77 19.45 -12.55
C SER A 151 -20.39 18.20 -13.18
N TRP A 152 -21.25 17.47 -12.45
CA TRP A 152 -21.86 16.22 -12.91
C TRP A 152 -23.30 16.40 -13.41
N ARG A 153 -23.91 17.60 -13.21
CA ARG A 153 -25.29 17.88 -13.63
C ARG A 153 -25.51 17.78 -15.13
N ASN A 154 -24.47 18.11 -15.91
CA ASN A 154 -24.49 18.08 -17.37
C ASN A 154 -23.69 16.91 -17.94
N CYS A 155 -23.23 15.99 -17.08
CA CYS A 155 -22.49 14.82 -17.52
C CYS A 155 -23.51 13.78 -18.03
N PRO A 156 -23.48 13.39 -19.31
CA PRO A 156 -24.32 12.29 -19.79
C PRO A 156 -23.94 11.00 -19.05
N TYR A 157 -24.87 10.05 -18.94
CA TYR A 157 -24.57 8.70 -18.45
C TYR A 157 -23.37 8.15 -19.23
N LEU A 158 -22.22 8.03 -18.56
CA LEU A 158 -20.99 7.54 -19.16
C LEU A 158 -20.96 6.02 -18.97
N GLY A 159 -21.08 5.29 -20.07
CA GLY A 159 -20.98 3.85 -20.14
C GLY A 159 -20.56 3.47 -21.55
N THR A 160 -19.41 2.83 -21.69
CA THR A 160 -18.89 2.39 -23.00
C THR A 160 -19.49 1.05 -23.43
N GLY A 161 -20.04 0.28 -22.48
CA GLY A 161 -20.81 -0.94 -22.70
C GLY A 161 -22.27 -0.85 -22.27
N LYS A 162 -23.10 -1.79 -22.74
CA LYS A 162 -24.54 -1.89 -22.41
C LYS A 162 -24.82 -2.13 -20.91
N ASP A 163 -23.83 -2.64 -20.17
CA ASP A 163 -23.92 -3.00 -18.75
C ASP A 163 -23.02 -2.10 -17.87
N GLU A 164 -22.56 -0.98 -18.40
CA GLU A 164 -21.74 0.01 -17.69
C GLU A 164 -22.57 1.27 -17.45
N VAL A 165 -22.78 1.64 -16.19
CA VAL A 165 -23.56 2.83 -15.83
C VAL A 165 -22.78 3.67 -14.82
N ILE A 166 -22.30 4.82 -15.26
CA ILE A 166 -21.86 5.89 -14.37
C ILE A 166 -22.98 6.93 -14.32
N SER A 167 -23.70 6.96 -13.20
CA SER A 167 -24.82 7.87 -12.98
C SER A 167 -24.41 9.02 -12.05
N PRO A 168 -24.85 10.28 -12.30
CA PRO A 168 -24.62 11.41 -11.41
C PRO A 168 -25.40 11.29 -10.09
N LEU A 169 -26.35 10.35 -10.03
CA LEU A 169 -27.09 9.97 -8.84
C LEU A 169 -26.73 8.53 -8.47
N PRO A 170 -26.55 8.21 -7.18
CA PRO A 170 -26.60 6.83 -6.68
C PRO A 170 -27.90 6.16 -7.15
N VAL A 171 -27.75 5.22 -8.09
CA VAL A 171 -28.82 4.40 -8.63
C VAL A 171 -28.37 2.96 -8.56
N TYR A 172 -29.32 2.05 -8.41
CA TYR A 172 -29.04 0.65 -8.66
C TYR A 172 -28.70 0.48 -10.15
N ALA A 173 -27.55 -0.11 -10.44
CA ALA A 173 -27.13 -0.47 -11.78
C ALA A 173 -26.87 -1.98 -11.78
N SER A 174 -27.61 -2.70 -12.63
CA SER A 174 -27.34 -4.12 -12.86
C SER A 174 -26.02 -4.24 -13.63
N THR A 175 -25.19 -5.20 -13.24
CA THR A 175 -23.91 -5.47 -13.87
C THR A 175 -23.98 -6.78 -14.66
N PHE A 176 -23.00 -7.02 -15.52
CA PHE A 176 -22.96 -8.21 -16.38
C PHE A 176 -22.91 -9.54 -15.59
N GLU A 177 -22.31 -9.57 -14.38
CA GLU A 177 -22.40 -10.69 -13.42
C GLU A 177 -23.31 -10.35 -12.22
N GLY A 178 -24.28 -9.47 -12.46
CA GLY A 178 -25.20 -8.97 -11.44
C GLY A 178 -26.26 -10.01 -11.04
N TRP A 179 -27.05 -9.66 -10.04
CA TRP A 179 -28.15 -10.51 -9.55
C TRP A 179 -29.14 -10.90 -10.66
N ASP A 180 -29.41 -9.99 -11.61
CA ASP A 180 -30.35 -10.18 -12.70
C ASP A 180 -29.70 -10.75 -13.98
N SER A 181 -28.42 -11.17 -13.93
CA SER A 181 -27.75 -11.68 -15.14
C SER A 181 -28.42 -12.98 -15.63
N PRO A 182 -28.65 -13.13 -16.95
CA PRO A 182 -29.18 -14.38 -17.52
C PRO A 182 -28.30 -15.60 -17.19
N GLU A 183 -26.99 -15.40 -17.16
CA GLU A 183 -25.97 -16.42 -16.89
C GLU A 183 -26.12 -17.01 -15.49
N ARG A 184 -26.68 -16.26 -14.53
CA ARG A 184 -26.95 -16.75 -13.19
C ARG A 184 -27.96 -17.90 -13.14
N ARG A 185 -28.91 -17.95 -14.08
CA ARG A 185 -29.92 -19.03 -14.14
C ARG A 185 -29.32 -20.35 -14.61
N THR A 186 -28.25 -20.28 -15.39
CA THR A 186 -27.55 -21.44 -15.97
C THR A 186 -26.32 -21.84 -15.16
N SER A 187 -25.67 -20.87 -14.52
CA SER A 187 -24.52 -21.08 -13.64
C SER A 187 -25.01 -21.48 -12.25
N HIS A 188 -24.99 -22.77 -11.96
CA HIS A 188 -25.20 -23.26 -10.59
C HIS A 188 -24.20 -22.56 -9.66
N CYS A 189 -24.66 -22.12 -8.49
CA CYS A 189 -23.85 -21.48 -7.44
C CYS A 189 -22.61 -22.30 -7.09
N ASN A 190 -21.55 -22.18 -7.87
CA ASN A 190 -20.23 -22.67 -7.54
C ASN A 190 -19.44 -21.48 -7.01
N CYS A 191 -19.69 -21.12 -5.75
CA CYS A 191 -18.85 -20.23 -4.94
C CYS A 191 -17.39 -20.73 -4.77
N LEU A 192 -16.90 -21.67 -5.61
CA LEU A 192 -15.62 -22.34 -5.44
C LEU A 192 -14.85 -22.62 -6.75
N VAL A 193 -15.32 -22.17 -7.92
CA VAL A 193 -14.58 -22.37 -9.20
C VAL A 193 -14.10 -21.04 -9.77
N SER A 194 -13.36 -20.27 -8.96
CA SER A 194 -12.61 -19.08 -9.43
C SER A 194 -11.09 -19.28 -9.39
N ILE A 195 -10.59 -20.43 -8.91
CA ILE A 195 -9.14 -20.65 -8.77
C ILE A 195 -8.52 -21.28 -10.04
N THR A 196 -9.31 -21.78 -10.99
CA THR A 196 -8.78 -22.59 -12.10
C THR A 196 -9.06 -22.08 -13.51
N ASN A 197 -9.73 -20.95 -13.72
CA ASN A 197 -9.97 -20.44 -15.07
C ASN A 197 -9.24 -19.10 -15.30
N PRO A 198 -8.23 -19.04 -16.17
CA PRO A 198 -7.54 -17.80 -16.47
C PRO A 198 -8.43 -16.92 -17.36
N VAL A 199 -8.76 -15.74 -16.85
CA VAL A 199 -8.84 -14.48 -17.61
C VAL A 199 -9.67 -14.55 -18.92
N LEU A 200 -10.97 -14.29 -18.82
CA LEU A 200 -11.73 -13.66 -19.91
C LEU A 200 -11.78 -12.15 -19.67
N THR A 201 -10.63 -11.49 -19.69
CA THR A 201 -10.60 -10.04 -19.93
C THR A 201 -10.82 -9.82 -21.42
N ARG A 202 -11.85 -9.04 -21.78
CA ARG A 202 -12.04 -8.56 -23.15
C ARG A 202 -10.77 -7.83 -23.63
N PRO A 203 -10.31 -8.04 -24.87
CA PRO A 203 -9.21 -7.27 -25.43
C PRO A 203 -9.64 -5.80 -25.55
N THR A 204 -8.86 -4.92 -24.91
CA THR A 204 -9.01 -3.46 -25.01
C THR A 204 -8.61 -3.00 -26.41
N ALA A 205 -9.46 -2.13 -26.97
CA ALA A 205 -9.36 -1.36 -28.20
C ALA A 205 -8.00 -1.34 -28.94
N THR A 206 -8.05 -1.81 -30.19
CA THR A 206 -7.14 -1.47 -31.28
C THR A 206 -7.03 0.05 -31.44
N LEU A 207 -5.81 0.60 -31.35
CA LEU A 207 -5.47 1.92 -31.89
C LEU A 207 -5.75 1.91 -33.41
N MET A 208 -6.66 2.76 -33.87
CA MET A 208 -6.70 3.18 -35.27
C MET A 208 -6.19 4.61 -35.38
N SER A 209 -5.30 4.76 -36.37
CA SER A 209 -4.60 5.96 -36.85
C SER A 209 -5.49 7.16 -37.14
#